data_AF-A0A3C0Y4X5-F1
#
_entry.id   AF-A0A3C0Y4X5-F1
#
_cell.length_a   1.000
_cell.length_b   1.000
_cell.length_c   1.000
_cell.angle_alpha   90.00
_cell.angle_beta   90.00
_cell.angle_gamma   90.00
#
_symmetry.space_group_name_H-M   'P 1'
#
loop_
_entity.id
_entity.type
_entity.pdbx_description
1 polymer ?
#
loop_
_entity_poly.entity_id
_entity_poly.type
_entity_poly.pdbx_seq_one_letter_code
_entity_poly.pdbx_strand_id
1 'polypeptide(L)' 'MNFTGNLTANLTGLVGWRGMVGSVLIDRMQAEGDFELIEPVFFSTSNAGGKAPAQAKNETTL' A
#
# COMPACT_ATOMS: atom_id res chain seq x y z
N MET A 1 30.85 -8.28 -10.08
CA MET A 1 30.26 -6.98 -10.41
C MET A 1 28.87 -6.96 -9.77
N ASN A 2 28.72 -6.39 -8.58
CA ASN A 2 27.43 -6.26 -7.91
C ASN A 2 26.78 -4.97 -8.38
N PHE A 3 25.85 -5.06 -9.31
CA PHE A 3 24.92 -3.98 -9.63
C PHE A 3 23.88 -3.90 -8.51
N THR A 4 24.21 -3.24 -7.40
CA THR A 4 23.19 -2.71 -6.49
C THR A 4 22.67 -1.41 -7.10
N GLY A 5 21.96 -1.52 -8.22
CA GLY A 5 21.00 -0.49 -8.60
C GLY A 5 19.97 -0.46 -7.47
N ASN A 6 19.70 0.72 -6.95
CA ASN A 6 18.75 0.94 -5.88
C ASN A 6 17.43 0.18 -6.16
N LEU A 7 17.15 -0.90 -5.43
CA LEU A 7 15.84 -1.54 -5.41
C LEU A 7 14.93 -0.69 -4.51
N THR A 8 14.80 0.61 -4.78
CA THR A 8 13.77 1.43 -4.14
C THR A 8 12.45 0.97 -4.73
N ALA A 9 11.77 0.06 -4.04
CA ALA A 9 10.36 -0.15 -4.26
C ALA A 9 9.66 1.22 -4.20
N ASN A 10 8.84 1.54 -5.20
CA ASN A 10 8.31 2.88 -5.34
C ASN A 10 7.34 3.18 -4.18
N LEU A 11 7.61 4.26 -3.45
CA LEU A 11 6.72 4.74 -2.40
C LEU A 11 5.39 5.16 -3.02
N THR A 12 4.33 4.44 -2.69
CA THR A 12 3.03 4.55 -3.38
C THR A 12 1.94 4.89 -2.37
N GLY A 13 1.34 6.07 -2.50
CA GLY A 13 0.23 6.52 -1.66
C GLY A 13 -1.13 6.00 -2.16
N LEU A 14 -1.88 5.34 -1.28
CA LEU A 14 -3.20 4.79 -1.55
C LEU A 14 -4.26 5.56 -0.74
N VAL A 15 -5.10 6.33 -1.45
CA VAL A 15 -6.21 7.11 -0.87
C VAL A 15 -7.54 6.56 -1.34
N GLY A 16 -8.55 6.51 -0.47
CA GLY A 16 -9.89 6.02 -0.85
C GLY A 16 -10.00 4.49 -0.99
N TRP A 17 -9.00 3.75 -0.52
CA TRP A 17 -8.92 2.29 -0.59
C TRP A 17 -10.06 1.54 0.15
N ARG A 18 -10.82 2.23 1.01
CA ARG A 18 -11.97 1.66 1.75
C ARG A 18 -13.32 1.78 1.02
N GLY A 19 -13.39 2.54 -0.07
CA GLY A 19 -14.61 2.66 -0.87
C GLY A 19 -14.85 1.42 -1.74
N MET A 20 -16.02 1.34 -2.40
CA MET A 20 -16.39 0.20 -3.26
C MET A 20 -15.32 -0.12 -4.34
N VAL A 21 -14.75 0.90 -4.97
CA VAL A 21 -13.68 0.72 -5.98
C VAL A 21 -12.35 0.42 -5.31
N GLY A 22 -12.08 1.08 -4.18
CA GLY A 22 -10.84 0.92 -3.43
C GLY A 22 -10.67 -0.52 -2.93
N SER A 23 -11.71 -1.14 -2.39
CA SER A 23 -11.62 -2.52 -1.89
C SER A 23 -11.33 -3.51 -3.01
N VAL A 24 -11.96 -3.34 -4.17
CA VAL A 24 -11.69 -4.18 -5.36
C VAL A 24 -10.26 -4.00 -5.86
N LEU A 25 -9.74 -2.77 -5.85
CA LEU A 25 -8.35 -2.52 -6.21
C LEU A 25 -7.39 -3.26 -5.27
N ILE A 26 -7.59 -3.17 -3.95
CA ILE A 26 -6.72 -3.85 -2.97
C ILE A 26 -6.76 -5.37 -3.13
N ASP A 27 -7.95 -5.95 -3.32
CA ASP A 27 -8.10 -7.39 -3.53
C ASP A 27 -7.35 -7.87 -4.79
N ARG A 28 -7.40 -7.08 -5.87
CA ARG A 28 -6.67 -7.38 -7.11
C ARG A 28 -5.16 -7.22 -6.96
N MET A 29 -4.71 -6.14 -6.35
CA MET A 29 -3.29 -5.93 -6.08
C MET A 29 -2.70 -7.03 -5.19
N GLN A 30 -3.49 -7.57 -4.27
CA GLN A 30 -3.08 -8.72 -3.47
C GLN A 30 -3.06 -10.02 -4.28
N ALA A 31 -4.07 -10.25 -5.13
CA ALA A 31 -4.13 -11.44 -5.97
C ALA A 31 -3.00 -11.51 -7.00
N GLU A 32 -2.57 -10.37 -7.53
CA GLU A 32 -1.51 -10.25 -8.55
C GLU A 32 -0.11 -10.06 -7.95
N GLY A 33 0.01 -9.87 -6.63
CA GLY A 33 1.31 -9.67 -5.94
C GLY A 33 1.91 -8.28 -6.09
N ASP A 34 1.13 -7.28 -6.52
CA ASP A 34 1.60 -5.91 -6.78
C ASP A 34 2.26 -5.26 -5.55
N PHE A 35 1.84 -5.63 -4.34
CA PHE A 35 2.42 -5.14 -3.09
C PHE A 35 3.87 -5.58 -2.86
N GLU A 36 4.38 -6.57 -3.59
CA GLU A 36 5.80 -6.94 -3.55
C GLU A 36 6.69 -5.93 -4.29
N LEU A 37 6.10 -5.19 -5.23
CA LEU A 37 6.80 -4.27 -6.14
C LEU A 37 6.80 -2.81 -5.64
N ILE A 38 6.02 -2.51 -4.61
CA ILE A 38 5.84 -1.16 -4.07
C ILE A 38 6.02 -1.10 -2.54
N GLU A 39 6.24 0.12 -2.05
CA GLU A 39 6.10 0.47 -0.63
C GLU A 39 4.77 1.22 -0.43
N PRO A 40 3.68 0.51 -0.06
CA PRO A 40 2.37 1.13 0.03
C PRO A 40 2.23 1.96 1.32
N VAL A 41 1.74 3.19 1.17
CA VAL A 41 1.33 4.09 2.28
C VAL A 41 -0.15 4.36 2.15
N PHE A 42 -0.92 4.09 3.21
CA PHE A 42 -2.38 4.23 3.18
C PHE A 42 -2.81 5.52 3.85
N PHE A 43 -3.64 6.32 3.19
CA PHE A 43 -4.20 7.55 3.73
C PHE A 43 -5.72 7.43 3.93
N SER A 44 -6.25 8.12 4.94
CA SER A 44 -7.69 8.22 5.18
C SER A 44 -8.07 9.60 5.72
N THR A 45 -9.16 10.19 5.21
CA THR A 45 -9.69 11.48 5.68
C THR A 45 -10.82 11.32 6.70
N SER A 46 -11.48 10.16 6.74
CA SER A 46 -12.65 9.89 7.60
C SER A 46 -12.33 9.05 8.85
N ASN A 47 -11.09 8.60 9.00
CA ASN A 47 -10.64 7.82 10.16
C ASN A 47 -9.11 7.90 10.34
N ALA A 48 -8.56 9.12 10.44
CA ALA A 48 -7.18 9.32 10.87
C ALA A 48 -6.99 8.63 12.24
N GLY A 49 -6.06 7.69 12.33
CA GLY A 49 -5.79 6.84 13.49
C GLY A 49 -6.43 5.43 13.45
N GLY A 50 -7.17 5.07 12.41
CA GLY A 50 -7.74 3.73 12.24
C GLY A 50 -6.69 2.65 11.94
N LYS A 51 -7.04 1.37 12.14
CA LYS A 51 -6.15 0.24 11.78
C LYS A 51 -5.86 0.27 10.27
N ALA A 52 -4.58 0.38 9.93
CA ALA A 52 -4.09 0.15 8.57
C ALA A 52 -4.35 -1.32 8.15
N PRO A 53 -4.56 -1.59 6.86
CA PRO A 53 -4.72 -2.95 6.36
C PRO A 53 -3.42 -3.75 6.56
N ALA A 54 -3.50 -5.08 6.63
CA ALA A 54 -2.34 -5.95 6.90
C ALA A 54 -1.19 -5.78 5.88
N GLN A 55 -1.49 -5.17 4.74
CA GLN A 55 -0.59 -4.86 3.63
C GLN A 55 0.24 -3.58 3.87
N ALA A 56 -0.02 -2.82 4.95
CA ALA A 56 0.79 -1.67 5.32
C ALA A 56 2.14 -2.14 5.90
N LYS A 57 3.24 -1.88 5.17
CA LYS A 57 4.57 -2.37 5.55
C LYS A 57 5.27 -1.51 6.60
N ASN A 58 5.01 -0.20 6.67
CA ASN A 58 5.79 0.72 7.51
C ASN A 58 4.99 1.58 8.50
N GLU A 59 3.70 1.85 8.28
CA GLU A 59 2.91 2.67 9.23
C GLU A 59 1.64 1.93 9.68
N THR A 60 1.59 1.62 10.98
CA THR A 60 0.48 0.92 11.63
C THR A 60 -0.66 1.87 12.03
N THR A 61 -0.58 3.15 11.65
CA THR A 61 -1.48 4.22 12.08
C THR A 61 -1.85 5.08 10.86
N LEU A 62 -3.15 5.22 10.58
CA LEU A 62 -3.70 6.07 9.49
C LEU A 62 -3.72 7.56 9.86
#